data_AF-A0AAC9JA49-F1
#
_entry.id   AF-A0AAC9JA49-F1
#
_cell.length_a   1.000
_cell.length_b   1.000
_cell.length_c   1.000
_cell.angle_alpha   90.00
_cell.angle_beta   90.00
_cell.angle_gamma   90.00
#
_symmetry.space_group_name_H-M   'P 1'
#
loop_
_entity.id
_entity.type
_entity.pdbx_description
1 polymer ?
#
loop_
_entity_poly.entity_id
_entity_poly.type
_entity_poly.pdbx_seq_one_letter_code
_entity_poly.pdbx_strand_id
1 'polypeptide(L)'
;MLDIINDSLKRLEEIATNNQSTSSSVSDLISELNNIRILLTQTKLNLSNNASILTPSMGAQIKCSFSLASGTYISTRVKTLASNLPASNITDSKLGVNILPFAGCTNPANPTMNPFSFPWVCIPNLSAFIPTNPTTLLENAPITTINSKSMCMFAPGGIVNFINSGQINVKTS
;
A
#
# COMPACT_ATOMS: atom_id res chain seq x y z
N MET A 1 -44.23 51.76 -32.69
CA MET A 1 -43.18 51.04 -33.44
C MET A 1 -41.84 51.13 -32.72
N LEU A 2 -41.42 52.33 -32.29
CA LEU A 2 -40.18 52.53 -31.52
C LEU A 2 -40.18 51.82 -30.16
N ASP A 3 -41.30 51.83 -29.43
CA ASP A 3 -41.39 51.19 -28.10
C ASP A 3 -41.27 49.66 -28.16
N ILE A 4 -41.73 49.04 -29.25
CA ILE A 4 -41.63 47.59 -29.47
C ILE A 4 -40.17 47.20 -29.73
N ILE A 5 -39.44 48.05 -30.47
CA ILE A 5 -38.01 47.86 -30.73
C ILE A 5 -37.24 47.99 -29.40
N ASN A 6 -37.58 48.97 -28.57
CA ASN A 6 -36.93 49.16 -27.27
C ASN A 6 -37.22 48.00 -26.30
N ASP A 7 -38.43 47.45 -26.27
CA ASP A 7 -38.73 46.24 -25.47
C ASP A 7 -37.93 45.03 -25.97
N SER A 8 -37.81 44.86 -27.29
CA SER A 8 -37.04 43.76 -27.88
C SER A 8 -35.53 43.87 -27.58
N LEU A 9 -34.97 45.09 -27.58
CA LEU A 9 -33.57 45.31 -27.20
C LEU A 9 -33.32 44.99 -25.73
N LYS A 10 -34.23 45.40 -24.84
CA LYS A 10 -34.12 45.11 -23.41
C LYS A 10 -34.14 43.60 -23.12
N ARG A 11 -34.99 42.84 -23.82
CA ARG A 11 -35.01 41.37 -23.74
C ARG A 11 -33.71 40.74 -24.25
N LEU A 12 -33.12 41.29 -25.30
CA LEU A 12 -31.84 40.79 -25.84
C LEU A 12 -30.68 41.06 -24.87
N GLU A 13 -30.66 42.23 -24.21
CA GLU A 13 -29.68 42.53 -23.15
C GLU A 13 -29.82 41.60 -21.95
N GLU A 14 -31.05 41.33 -21.52
CA GLU A 14 -31.32 40.39 -20.42
C GLU A 14 -30.88 38.96 -20.75
N ILE A 15 -31.09 38.51 -21.99
CA ILE A 15 -30.58 37.22 -22.48
C ILE A 15 -29.05 37.20 -22.48
N ALA A 16 -28.40 38.30 -22.89
CA ALA A 16 -26.94 38.41 -22.89
C ALA A 16 -26.36 38.32 -21.47
N THR A 17 -26.94 39.03 -20.50
CA THR A 17 -26.51 38.97 -19.09
C THR A 17 -26.71 37.59 -18.48
N ASN A 18 -27.83 36.94 -18.80
CA ASN A 18 -28.10 35.59 -18.32
C ASN A 18 -27.06 34.60 -18.87
N ASN A 19 -26.75 34.65 -20.18
CA ASN A 19 -25.74 33.79 -20.78
C ASN A 19 -24.34 33.96 -20.16
N GLN A 20 -23.96 35.20 -19.82
CA GLN A 20 -22.68 35.48 -19.18
C GLN A 20 -22.62 34.88 -17.77
N SER A 21 -23.72 34.95 -17.01
CA SER A 21 -23.83 34.32 -15.68
C SER A 21 -23.78 32.79 -15.75
N THR A 22 -24.39 32.17 -16.76
CA THR A 22 -24.30 30.72 -16.97
C THR A 22 -22.87 30.32 -17.30
N SER A 23 -22.17 31.13 -18.10
CA SER A 23 -20.77 30.88 -18.46
C SER A 23 -19.84 30.90 -17.23
N SER A 24 -20.03 31.82 -16.29
CA SER A 24 -19.25 31.85 -15.05
C SER A 24 -19.53 30.63 -14.16
N SER A 25 -20.80 30.25 -14.00
CA SER A 25 -21.16 29.06 -13.21
C SER A 25 -20.57 27.78 -13.79
N VAL A 26 -20.50 27.66 -15.12
CA VAL A 26 -19.85 26.53 -15.79
C VAL A 26 -18.33 26.53 -15.55
N SER A 27 -17.66 27.68 -15.59
CA SER A 27 -16.22 27.73 -15.27
C SER A 27 -15.92 27.36 -13.82
N ASP A 28 -16.79 27.76 -12.88
CA ASP A 28 -16.66 27.41 -11.47
C ASP A 28 -16.83 25.90 -11.27
N LEU A 29 -17.85 25.30 -11.87
CA LEU A 29 -18.07 23.84 -11.86
C LEU A 29 -16.90 23.07 -12.48
N ILE A 30 -16.31 23.57 -13.57
CA ILE A 30 -15.11 22.97 -14.18
C ILE A 30 -13.94 23.01 -13.20
N SER A 31 -13.77 24.10 -12.46
CA SER A 31 -12.72 24.23 -11.45
C SER A 31 -12.94 23.27 -10.27
N GLU A 32 -14.18 23.14 -9.79
CA GLU A 32 -14.54 22.20 -8.72
C GLU A 32 -14.36 20.75 -9.16
N LEU A 33 -14.80 20.40 -10.37
CA LEU A 33 -14.61 19.06 -10.93
C LEU A 33 -13.12 18.74 -11.14
N ASN A 34 -12.29 19.73 -11.48
CA ASN A 34 -10.84 19.54 -11.57
C ASN A 34 -10.21 19.33 -10.19
N ASN A 35 -10.64 20.06 -9.16
CA ASN A 35 -10.20 19.85 -7.78
C ASN A 35 -10.62 18.47 -7.25
N ILE A 36 -11.87 18.06 -7.51
CA ILE A 36 -12.37 16.71 -7.21
C ILE A 36 -11.58 15.66 -7.99
N ARG A 37 -11.27 15.89 -9.27
CA ARG A 37 -10.43 14.99 -10.07
C ARG A 37 -9.05 14.84 -9.48
N ILE A 38 -8.41 15.91 -9.01
CA ILE A 38 -7.09 15.84 -8.36
C ILE A 38 -7.17 14.98 -7.10
N LEU A 39 -8.18 15.19 -6.25
CA LEU A 39 -8.41 14.36 -5.07
C LEU A 39 -8.72 12.89 -5.43
N LEU A 40 -9.55 12.66 -6.43
CA LEU A 40 -9.93 11.32 -6.87
C LEU A 40 -8.81 10.60 -7.64
N THR A 41 -7.88 11.33 -8.27
CA THR A 41 -6.68 10.70 -8.86
C THR A 41 -5.76 10.11 -7.80
N GLN A 42 -5.82 10.60 -6.55
CA GLN A 42 -5.16 9.95 -5.42
C GLN A 42 -5.93 8.71 -4.94
N THR A 43 -7.24 8.61 -5.21
CA THR A 43 -8.10 7.50 -4.76
C THR A 43 -8.49 6.49 -5.84
N LYS A 44 -8.13 6.72 -7.11
CA LYS A 44 -8.07 5.65 -8.09
C LYS A 44 -6.89 4.78 -7.67
N LEU A 45 -7.16 3.81 -6.79
CA LEU A 45 -6.34 2.63 -6.59
C LEU A 45 -6.03 2.10 -7.98
N ASN A 46 -4.89 2.53 -8.54
CA ASN A 46 -4.20 1.80 -9.56
C ASN A 46 -3.76 0.51 -8.86
N LEU A 47 -4.71 -0.44 -8.74
CA LEU A 47 -4.44 -1.86 -8.84
C LEU A 47 -3.81 -2.08 -10.22
N SER A 48 -2.61 -1.53 -10.39
CA SER A 48 -1.67 -2.06 -11.35
C SER A 48 -1.51 -3.50 -10.93
N ASN A 49 -1.84 -4.41 -11.85
CA ASN A 49 -1.70 -5.85 -11.67
C ASN A 49 -0.26 -6.30 -11.34
N ASN A 50 0.69 -5.37 -11.18
CA ASN A 50 1.93 -5.61 -10.49
C ASN A 50 1.75 -5.35 -8.99
N ALA A 51 1.07 -6.24 -8.27
CA ALA A 51 1.24 -6.30 -6.80
C ALA A 51 2.73 -6.51 -6.47
N SER A 52 3.44 -7.23 -7.34
CA SER A 52 4.86 -7.61 -7.32
C SER A 52 5.90 -6.51 -7.06
N ILE A 53 5.52 -5.25 -7.22
CA ILE A 53 6.43 -4.09 -7.11
C ILE A 53 6.22 -3.27 -5.84
N LEU A 54 5.18 -3.54 -5.04
CA LEU A 54 4.99 -2.81 -3.78
C LEU A 54 6.08 -3.19 -2.77
N THR A 55 6.71 -2.18 -2.18
CA THR A 55 7.73 -2.38 -1.14
C THR A 55 7.07 -2.44 0.23
N PRO A 56 7.37 -3.46 1.07
CA PRO A 56 6.84 -3.51 2.42
C PRO A 56 7.48 -2.43 3.29
N SER A 57 6.68 -1.88 4.19
CA SER A 57 7.02 -0.78 5.09
C SER A 57 6.64 -1.12 6.53
N MET A 58 6.83 -0.16 7.45
CA MET A 58 6.34 -0.31 8.82
C MET A 58 4.82 -0.53 8.84
N GLY A 59 4.39 -1.64 9.47
CA GLY A 59 2.97 -2.02 9.53
C GLY A 59 2.53 -2.95 8.40
N ALA A 60 3.45 -3.42 7.56
CA ALA A 60 3.18 -4.51 6.63
C ALA A 60 2.69 -5.76 7.39
N GLN A 61 1.90 -6.60 6.72
CA GLN A 61 1.41 -7.84 7.30
C GLN A 61 2.00 -9.02 6.55
N ILE A 62 2.39 -10.04 7.30
CA ILE A 62 2.99 -11.27 6.80
C ILE A 62 2.20 -12.48 7.28
N LYS A 63 2.27 -13.59 6.55
CA LYS A 63 1.63 -14.85 6.95
C LYS A 63 2.57 -16.02 6.67
N CYS A 64 2.65 -16.95 7.61
CA CYS A 64 3.35 -18.22 7.42
C CYS A 64 2.34 -19.28 6.95
N SER A 65 2.75 -20.23 6.10
CA SER A 65 1.91 -21.37 5.70
C SER A 65 1.38 -22.19 6.89
N PHE A 66 2.10 -22.19 8.02
CA PHE A 66 1.75 -22.94 9.22
C PHE A 66 1.25 -22.07 10.38
N SER A 67 1.14 -20.74 10.21
CA SER A 67 0.59 -19.88 11.26
C SER A 67 -0.94 -19.84 11.21
N LEU A 68 -1.58 -19.73 12.38
CA LEU A 68 -3.05 -19.62 12.45
C LEU A 68 -3.52 -18.22 12.08
N ALA A 69 -2.71 -17.20 12.39
CA ALA A 69 -2.99 -15.80 12.07
C ALA A 69 -1.88 -15.16 11.22
N SER A 70 -2.17 -13.98 10.70
CA SER A 70 -1.14 -13.07 10.19
C SER A 70 -0.31 -12.49 11.33
N GLY A 71 0.90 -12.05 10.99
CA GLY A 71 1.81 -11.36 11.89
C GLY A 71 2.14 -9.98 11.34
N THR A 72 2.68 -9.14 12.22
CA THR A 72 3.09 -7.79 11.87
C THR A 72 4.55 -7.76 11.46
N TYR A 73 4.83 -7.00 10.41
CA TYR A 73 6.14 -6.72 9.90
C TYR A 73 6.49 -5.23 10.11
N ILE A 74 7.71 -4.98 10.55
CA ILE A 74 8.23 -3.66 10.88
C ILE A 74 9.58 -3.50 10.18
N SER A 75 9.68 -2.54 9.27
CA SER A 75 11.01 -2.16 8.76
C SER A 75 11.73 -1.29 9.80
N THR A 76 13.01 -1.59 10.05
CA THR A 76 13.85 -0.88 11.02
C THR A 76 14.81 0.12 10.39
N ARG A 77 14.83 0.25 9.06
CA ARG A 77 15.76 1.16 8.35
C ARG A 77 15.20 2.57 8.25
N VAL A 78 15.39 3.33 9.33
CA VAL A 78 14.92 4.72 9.46
C VAL A 78 15.61 5.70 8.50
N LYS A 79 16.80 5.35 7.98
CA LYS A 79 17.58 6.23 7.09
C LYS A 79 17.05 6.26 5.66
N THR A 80 16.29 5.25 5.25
CA THR A 80 15.78 5.12 3.89
C THR A 80 14.25 5.08 3.94
N LEU A 81 13.64 6.23 3.63
CA LEU A 81 12.19 6.40 3.72
C LEU A 81 11.53 6.19 2.37
N ALA A 82 10.52 5.33 2.33
CA ALA A 82 9.57 5.11 1.28
C ALA A 82 8.23 5.72 1.73
N SER A 83 7.77 6.81 1.09
CA SER A 83 6.50 7.49 1.47
C SER A 83 6.41 7.84 2.97
N ASN A 84 7.49 8.41 3.52
CA ASN A 84 7.65 8.74 4.95
C ASN A 84 7.65 7.55 5.92
N LEU A 85 7.68 6.31 5.42
CA LEU A 85 7.83 5.09 6.22
C LEU A 85 9.18 4.43 5.93
N PRO A 86 9.80 3.72 6.88
CA PRO A 86 11.07 3.03 6.63
C PRO A 86 10.90 1.94 5.56
N ALA A 87 11.75 1.97 4.54
CA ALA A 87 11.82 0.95 3.50
C ALA A 87 12.55 -0.30 4.01
N SER A 88 12.29 -1.46 3.43
CA SER A 88 12.85 -2.75 3.86
C SER A 88 13.71 -3.39 2.78
N ASN A 89 14.73 -4.15 3.19
CA ASN A 89 15.54 -4.99 2.30
C ASN A 89 15.47 -6.48 2.68
N ILE A 90 16.06 -7.35 1.86
CA ILE A 90 15.93 -8.81 2.05
C ILE A 90 16.50 -9.34 3.36
N THR A 91 17.36 -8.57 4.03
CA THR A 91 18.00 -8.99 5.29
C THR A 91 17.12 -8.72 6.50
N ASP A 92 16.04 -7.97 6.34
CA ASP A 92 15.12 -7.55 7.41
C ASP A 92 14.11 -8.66 7.75
N SER A 93 14.61 -9.87 8.04
CA SER A 93 13.85 -11.10 8.35
C SER A 93 13.96 -11.52 9.82
N LYS A 94 14.59 -10.69 10.66
CA LYS A 94 14.93 -11.06 12.03
C LYS A 94 13.73 -11.00 12.97
N LEU A 95 13.51 -12.07 13.72
CA LEU A 95 12.50 -12.13 14.77
C LEU A 95 12.78 -11.12 15.89
N GLY A 96 11.74 -10.45 16.37
CA GLY A 96 11.80 -9.43 17.43
C GLY A 96 12.31 -8.06 16.98
N VAL A 97 12.85 -7.97 15.77
CA VAL A 97 13.33 -6.71 15.17
C VAL A 97 12.41 -6.32 14.02
N ASN A 98 12.29 -7.20 13.02
CA ASN A 98 11.46 -6.95 11.84
C ASN A 98 10.14 -7.70 11.87
N ILE A 99 10.16 -8.89 12.47
CA ILE A 99 9.04 -9.81 12.46
C ILE A 99 8.63 -10.07 13.90
N LEU A 100 7.35 -9.93 14.20
CA LEU A 100 6.80 -10.33 15.48
C LEU A 100 6.39 -11.81 15.47
N PRO A 101 6.34 -12.47 16.64
CA PRO A 101 5.81 -13.84 16.74
C PRO A 101 4.37 -13.94 16.22
N PHE A 102 4.03 -15.04 15.54
CA PHE A 102 2.66 -15.27 15.08
C PHE A 102 1.79 -15.93 16.16
N ALA A 103 0.49 -15.65 16.15
CA ALA A 103 -0.46 -16.37 16.99
C ALA A 103 -0.64 -17.80 16.45
N GLY A 104 -0.05 -18.80 17.11
CA GLY A 104 -0.18 -20.20 16.74
C GLY A 104 0.77 -20.68 15.65
N CYS A 105 1.34 -21.87 15.80
CA CYS A 105 2.00 -22.62 14.73
C CYS A 105 1.50 -24.07 14.73
N THR A 106 1.05 -24.60 13.60
CA THR A 106 0.62 -26.01 13.49
C THR A 106 1.79 -26.98 13.29
N ASN A 107 2.99 -26.47 12.99
CA ASN A 107 4.16 -27.30 12.79
C ASN A 107 4.69 -27.88 14.12
N PRO A 108 4.86 -29.21 14.23
CA PRO A 108 5.37 -29.86 15.45
C PRO A 108 6.85 -29.57 15.72
N ALA A 109 7.63 -29.15 14.72
CA ALA A 109 9.03 -28.77 14.91
C ALA A 109 9.23 -27.33 15.42
N ASN A 110 8.16 -26.63 15.81
CA ASN A 110 8.26 -25.31 16.44
C ASN A 110 8.91 -25.44 17.83
N PRO A 111 9.95 -24.65 18.17
CA PRO A 111 10.63 -24.75 19.47
C PRO A 111 9.73 -24.52 20.69
N THR A 112 8.62 -23.81 20.54
CA THR A 112 7.64 -23.56 21.60
C THR A 112 6.48 -24.57 21.60
N MET A 113 6.55 -25.63 20.79
CA MET A 113 5.52 -26.67 20.76
C MET A 113 5.34 -27.24 22.17
N ASN A 114 4.09 -27.25 22.63
CA ASN A 114 3.69 -27.97 23.83
C ASN A 114 2.68 -29.06 23.44
N PRO A 115 2.99 -30.35 23.62
CA PRO A 115 2.09 -31.43 23.25
C PRO A 115 0.75 -31.42 23.99
N PHE A 116 0.64 -30.69 25.11
CA PHE A 116 -0.56 -30.69 25.97
C PHE A 116 -1.41 -29.42 25.90
N SER A 117 -0.95 -28.36 25.23
CA SER A 117 -1.67 -27.07 25.25
C SER A 117 -1.48 -26.30 23.96
N PHE A 118 -2.53 -26.28 23.14
CA PHE A 118 -2.66 -25.48 21.92
C PHE A 118 -3.66 -24.34 22.18
N PRO A 119 -3.42 -23.09 21.70
CA PRO A 119 -2.39 -22.65 20.77
C PRO A 119 -1.09 -22.17 21.44
N TRP A 120 0.06 -22.68 20.99
CA TRP A 120 1.38 -22.14 21.34
C TRP A 120 1.84 -21.08 20.34
N VAL A 121 2.61 -20.08 20.79
CA VAL A 121 3.10 -18.97 19.94
C VAL A 121 4.05 -19.50 18.86
N CYS A 122 3.98 -18.98 17.64
CA CYS A 122 4.95 -19.29 16.58
C CYS A 122 6.18 -18.39 16.72
N ILE A 123 7.35 -18.98 16.96
CA ILE A 123 8.65 -18.29 16.98
C ILE A 123 9.40 -18.70 15.70
N PRO A 124 9.24 -17.97 14.59
CA PRO A 124 9.86 -18.35 13.34
C PRO A 124 11.36 -18.02 13.37
N ASN A 125 12.20 -18.95 12.93
CA ASN A 125 13.58 -18.66 12.56
C ASN A 125 13.64 -18.58 11.04
N LEU A 126 13.80 -17.37 10.51
CA LEU A 126 13.62 -17.07 9.10
C LEU A 126 14.97 -16.86 8.41
N SER A 127 15.09 -17.39 7.20
CA SER A 127 16.16 -17.00 6.30
C SER A 127 15.95 -15.57 5.77
N ALA A 128 16.99 -14.99 5.17
CA ALA A 128 16.80 -13.79 4.35
C ALA A 128 15.68 -14.01 3.32
N PHE A 129 14.96 -12.94 3.00
CA PHE A 129 13.92 -12.98 1.97
C PHE A 129 14.54 -13.25 0.59
N ILE A 130 13.83 -14.02 -0.22
CA ILE A 130 14.21 -14.28 -1.61
C ILE A 130 13.95 -13.00 -2.40
N PRO A 131 14.98 -12.39 -3.02
CA PRO A 131 14.81 -11.17 -3.80
C PRO A 131 13.99 -11.46 -5.05
N THR A 132 12.94 -10.66 -5.27
CA THR A 132 12.20 -10.68 -6.54
C THR A 132 12.73 -9.62 -7.52
N ASN A 133 13.40 -8.59 -7.00
CA ASN A 133 13.98 -7.49 -7.78
C ASN A 133 15.44 -7.26 -7.34
N PRO A 134 16.42 -7.97 -7.92
CA PRO A 134 17.81 -7.89 -7.48
C PRO A 134 18.54 -6.62 -7.93
N THR A 135 17.98 -5.84 -8.86
CA THR A 135 18.64 -4.65 -9.43
C THR A 135 18.48 -3.40 -8.59
N THR A 136 17.41 -3.33 -7.79
CA THR A 136 17.12 -2.21 -6.89
C THR A 136 17.69 -2.48 -5.50
N LEU A 137 18.79 -1.78 -5.18
CA LEU A 137 19.52 -1.97 -3.93
C LEU A 137 19.13 -0.92 -2.88
N LEU A 138 18.92 -1.39 -1.66
CA LEU A 138 18.72 -0.60 -0.45
C LEU A 138 19.82 -0.96 0.56
N GLU A 139 20.71 -0.01 0.84
CA GLU A 139 21.87 -0.21 1.72
C GLU A 139 22.72 -1.44 1.32
N ASN A 140 23.09 -1.50 0.03
CA ASN A 140 23.88 -2.57 -0.61
C ASN A 140 23.24 -3.97 -0.63
N ALA A 141 21.97 -4.11 -0.27
CA ALA A 141 21.21 -5.36 -0.41
C ALA A 141 19.95 -5.15 -1.26
N PRO A 142 19.45 -6.16 -1.99
CA PRO A 142 18.20 -6.06 -2.74
C PRO A 142 17.02 -5.61 -1.88
N ILE A 143 16.18 -4.74 -2.44
CA ILE A 143 14.95 -4.30 -1.80
C ILE A 143 13.94 -5.45 -1.69
N THR A 144 13.17 -5.46 -0.61
CA THR A 144 12.03 -6.39 -0.50
C THR A 144 10.83 -5.88 -1.27
N THR A 145 10.08 -6.80 -1.85
CA THR A 145 8.78 -6.56 -2.46
C THR A 145 7.72 -7.45 -1.81
N ILE A 146 6.44 -7.18 -2.06
CA ILE A 146 5.33 -8.01 -1.51
C ILE A 146 5.42 -9.49 -1.92
N ASN A 147 6.07 -9.79 -3.05
CA ASN A 147 6.26 -11.15 -3.54
C ASN A 147 7.48 -11.85 -2.93
N SER A 148 8.31 -11.11 -2.20
CA SER A 148 9.48 -11.68 -1.52
C SER A 148 9.01 -12.66 -0.45
N LYS A 149 9.62 -13.84 -0.42
CA LYS A 149 9.27 -14.94 0.49
C LYS A 149 10.46 -15.31 1.35
N SER A 150 10.23 -15.70 2.59
CA SER A 150 11.27 -16.24 3.47
C SER A 150 10.92 -17.66 3.89
N MET A 151 11.94 -18.49 4.11
CA MET A 151 11.78 -19.87 4.57
C MET A 151 12.03 -19.96 6.07
N CYS A 152 11.16 -20.69 6.77
CA CYS A 152 11.35 -21.00 8.18
C CYS A 152 12.26 -22.22 8.34
N MET A 153 13.36 -22.06 9.08
CA MET A 153 14.32 -23.12 9.37
C MET A 153 13.76 -24.20 10.30
N PHE A 154 12.81 -23.85 11.18
CA PHE A 154 12.17 -24.81 12.10
C PHE A 154 11.02 -25.58 11.46
N ALA A 155 10.47 -25.10 10.35
CA ALA A 155 9.35 -25.71 9.67
C ALA A 155 9.77 -26.03 8.23
N PRO A 156 10.21 -27.26 7.91
CA PRO A 156 10.49 -27.62 6.53
C PRO A 156 9.24 -27.38 5.67
N GLY A 157 9.35 -26.54 4.65
CA GLY A 157 8.23 -26.09 3.81
C GLY A 157 7.44 -24.89 4.35
N GLY A 158 7.82 -24.33 5.49
CA GLY A 158 7.21 -23.15 6.08
C GLY A 158 7.63 -21.90 5.33
N ILE A 159 6.73 -21.36 4.51
CA ILE A 159 6.98 -20.16 3.72
C ILE A 159 6.27 -18.99 4.38
N VAL A 160 7.00 -17.91 4.62
CA VAL A 160 6.45 -16.63 5.03
C VAL A 160 6.35 -15.71 3.82
N ASN A 161 5.14 -15.22 3.55
CA ASN A 161 4.86 -14.25 2.49
C ASN A 161 4.28 -12.96 3.07
N PHE A 162 4.42 -11.85 2.33
CA PHE A 162 3.66 -10.64 2.63
C PHE A 162 2.24 -10.78 2.09
N ILE A 163 1.27 -10.41 2.92
CA ILE A 163 -0.13 -10.29 2.53
C ILE A 163 -0.53 -8.83 2.30
N ASN A 164 0.20 -7.89 2.92
CA ASN A 164 0.00 -6.46 2.75
C ASN A 164 1.35 -5.73 2.94
N SER A 165 1.66 -4.77 2.08
CA SER A 165 2.89 -3.96 2.14
C SER A 165 2.88 -2.83 3.18
N GLY A 166 1.73 -2.53 3.81
CA GLY A 166 1.57 -1.40 4.73
C GLY A 166 1.52 -0.04 4.04
N GLN A 167 1.76 0.00 2.72
CA GLN A 167 1.75 1.21 1.89
C GLN A 167 1.36 0.89 0.45
N ILE A 168 0.72 1.85 -0.23
CA ILE A 168 0.23 1.69 -1.61
C ILE A 168 0.98 2.56 -2.64
N ASN A 169 1.79 3.51 -2.16
CA ASN A 169 2.40 4.55 -3.00
C ASN A 169 3.79 4.21 -3.53
N VAL A 170 4.53 3.31 -2.87
CA VAL A 170 5.94 3.05 -3.23
C VAL A 170 6.09 1.73 -3.95
N LYS A 171 6.53 1.85 -5.20
CA LYS A 171 6.73 0.74 -6.13
C LYS A 171 8.18 0.74 -6.63
N THR A 172 8.77 -0.43 -6.76
CA THR A 172 10.08 -0.65 -7.39
C THR A 172 9.89 -1.11 -8.83
N SER A 173 10.61 -0.56 -9.79
CA SER A 173 10.49 -0.92 -11.22
C SER A 173 10.90 -2.35 -11.53
#